data_AF-A0A3E2CS94-F1
#
_entry.id   AF-A0A3E2CS94-F1
#
_cell.length_a   1.000
_cell.length_b   1.000
_cell.length_c   1.000
_cell.angle_alpha   90.00
_cell.angle_beta   90.00
_cell.angle_gamma   90.00
#
_symmetry.space_group_name_H-M   'P 1'
#
loop_
_entity.id
_entity.type
_entity.pdbx_description
1 polymer ?
#
loop_
_entity_poly.entity_id
_entity_poly.type
_entity_poly.pdbx_seq_one_letter_code
_entity_poly.pdbx_strand_id
1 'polypeptide(L)'
;LDLLGFDEAELSSIFDADKDVIDDDFDVEKELEEPCFSKTGDMWTLGRHRIICGDATKLETYKTLLEDTKVNLVVTDPPYNVNYEGAAGKIKNDNMENDKFYQFLFNSFVNMEQAMADDASIYVFHADTEGLNFRKAFQDAGFYLSGCCIWKKPSLVLGRSPYQWQHEPCLYGWKKKGKHKWYAGRKETSVWEFEKSKKNADHPTMKPIALLAYPIKNSSMTNSLVLDPFAGSGSTLIACEQTGRVCYAIELDEKYCDVIVKRYIEQVGNDKSVKVLRGGKEYSFTEVFTNE
;
A
#
# COMPACT_ATOMS: atom_id res chain seq x y z
N LEU A 1 -21.99 -23.99 2.04
CA LEU A 1 -21.59 -23.15 3.18
C LEU A 1 -22.57 -23.21 4.35
N ASP A 2 -23.81 -23.67 4.15
CA ASP A 2 -24.84 -23.84 5.20
C ASP A 2 -24.62 -25.02 6.19
N LEU A 3 -23.45 -25.68 6.14
CA LEU A 3 -23.18 -26.93 6.88
C LEU A 3 -22.38 -26.72 8.18
N LEU A 4 -21.84 -25.51 8.41
CA LEU A 4 -20.96 -25.20 9.55
C LEU A 4 -21.55 -24.19 10.54
N GLY A 5 -22.69 -23.55 10.22
CA GLY A 5 -23.35 -22.58 11.09
C GLY A 5 -22.61 -21.25 11.29
N PHE A 6 -21.50 -21.02 10.57
CA PHE A 6 -20.75 -19.76 10.57
C PHE A 6 -21.07 -18.96 9.31
N ASP A 7 -21.15 -17.64 9.43
CA ASP A 7 -21.11 -16.77 8.26
C ASP A 7 -19.67 -16.60 7.71
N GLU A 8 -19.52 -16.05 6.51
CA GLU A 8 -18.19 -15.90 5.86
C GLU A 8 -17.24 -14.99 6.64
N ALA A 9 -17.76 -13.99 7.36
CA ALA A 9 -16.95 -13.07 8.15
C ALA A 9 -16.44 -13.76 9.43
N GLU A 10 -17.30 -14.53 10.09
CA GLU A 10 -16.93 -15.37 11.23
C GLU A 10 -15.84 -16.38 10.84
N LEU A 11 -16.00 -17.08 9.71
CA LEU A 11 -14.98 -18.00 9.22
C LEU A 11 -13.64 -17.30 8.95
N SER A 12 -13.65 -16.12 8.32
CA SER A 12 -12.43 -15.35 8.06
C SER A 12 -11.75 -14.92 9.37
N SER A 13 -12.52 -14.50 10.37
CA SER A 13 -11.97 -14.08 11.68
C SER A 13 -11.21 -15.21 12.39
N ILE A 14 -11.67 -16.46 12.24
CA ILE A 14 -11.00 -17.64 12.79
C ILE A 14 -9.64 -17.83 12.12
N PHE A 15 -9.58 -17.70 10.78
CA PHE A 15 -8.31 -17.80 10.04
C PHE A 15 -7.33 -16.67 10.35
N ASP A 16 -7.82 -15.51 10.78
CA ASP A 16 -7.00 -14.35 11.12
C ASP A 16 -6.46 -14.35 12.54
N ALA A 17 -7.12 -15.07 13.45
CA ALA A 17 -6.76 -15.16 14.88
C ALA A 17 -5.43 -15.89 15.12
N ASP A 18 -5.06 -16.82 14.23
CA ASP A 18 -3.83 -17.61 14.35
C ASP A 18 -2.62 -17.00 13.61
N LYS A 19 -2.77 -15.80 13.03
CA LYS A 19 -1.73 -15.16 12.22
C LYS A 19 -1.19 -13.90 12.87
N ASP A 20 -0.12 -14.07 13.64
CA ASP A 20 0.73 -12.96 14.06
C ASP A 20 1.45 -12.37 12.85
N VAL A 21 1.22 -11.09 12.60
CA VAL A 21 1.89 -10.35 11.54
C VAL A 21 3.17 -9.77 12.11
N ILE A 22 4.28 -10.06 11.46
CA ILE A 22 5.62 -9.66 11.90
C ILE A 22 6.27 -8.77 10.85
N ASP A 23 7.03 -7.78 11.31
CA ASP A 23 7.92 -7.04 10.44
C ASP A 23 9.08 -7.94 9.97
N ASP A 24 9.45 -7.81 8.70
CA ASP A 24 10.63 -8.44 8.12
C ASP A 24 11.90 -7.61 8.36
N ASP A 25 13.06 -8.21 8.07
CA ASP A 25 14.39 -7.58 8.21
C ASP A 25 15.03 -7.24 6.84
N PHE A 26 14.21 -7.14 5.79
CA PHE A 26 14.66 -6.92 4.40
C PHE A 26 15.44 -5.60 4.28
N ASP A 27 16.59 -5.66 3.59
CA ASP A 27 17.51 -4.53 3.45
C ASP A 27 17.20 -3.73 2.18
N VAL A 28 16.25 -2.79 2.29
CA VAL A 28 15.81 -1.96 1.16
C VAL A 28 16.95 -1.12 0.59
N GLU A 29 17.81 -0.55 1.43
CA GLU A 29 18.87 0.35 0.95
C GLU A 29 19.95 -0.39 0.19
N LYS A 30 20.40 -1.52 0.73
CA LYS A 30 21.32 -2.39 0.02
C LYS A 30 20.75 -2.79 -1.34
N GLU A 31 19.46 -3.11 -1.39
CA GLU A 31 18.83 -3.45 -2.66
C GLU A 31 18.75 -2.25 -3.62
N LEU A 32 18.53 -1.04 -3.12
CA LEU A 32 18.55 0.17 -3.96
C LEU A 32 19.94 0.48 -4.54
N GLU A 33 21.03 -0.07 -4.01
CA GLU A 33 22.38 0.06 -4.57
C GLU A 33 22.59 -0.83 -5.81
N GLU A 34 21.80 -1.89 -5.97
CA GLU A 34 21.92 -2.82 -7.08
C GLU A 34 21.50 -2.18 -8.43
N PRO A 35 21.95 -2.74 -9.56
CA PRO A 35 21.47 -2.35 -10.89
C PRO A 35 19.96 -2.52 -11.01
N CYS A 36 19.30 -1.54 -11.63
CA CYS A 36 17.86 -1.60 -11.86
C CYS A 36 17.54 -2.51 -13.03
N PHE A 37 16.66 -3.48 -12.81
CA PHE A 37 16.18 -4.40 -13.82
C PHE A 37 14.81 -3.98 -14.38
N SER A 38 13.89 -3.60 -13.49
CA SER A 38 12.52 -3.25 -13.87
C SER A 38 12.49 -2.04 -14.80
N LYS A 39 11.45 -1.96 -15.62
CA LYS A 39 11.22 -0.86 -16.55
C LYS A 39 9.78 -0.39 -16.45
N THR A 40 9.58 0.88 -16.73
CA THR A 40 8.24 1.47 -16.86
C THR A 40 7.39 0.65 -17.83
N GLY A 41 6.20 0.25 -17.39
CA GLY A 41 5.27 -0.60 -18.13
C GLY A 41 5.42 -2.10 -17.86
N ASP A 42 6.45 -2.54 -17.12
CA ASP A 42 6.54 -3.94 -16.67
C ASP A 42 5.39 -4.28 -15.72
N MET A 43 4.83 -5.47 -15.90
CA MET A 43 3.87 -6.05 -14.97
C MET A 43 4.42 -7.32 -14.35
N TRP A 44 4.72 -7.26 -13.05
CA TRP A 44 5.18 -8.40 -12.26
C TRP A 44 4.00 -9.19 -11.71
N THR A 45 4.10 -10.51 -11.79
CA THR A 45 3.26 -11.45 -11.05
C THR A 45 4.12 -12.08 -9.95
N LEU A 46 3.68 -11.93 -8.70
CA LEU A 46 4.36 -12.43 -7.50
C LEU A 46 3.44 -13.40 -6.77
N GLY A 47 3.43 -14.67 -7.19
CA GLY A 47 2.45 -15.63 -6.68
C GLY A 47 1.03 -15.19 -7.04
N ARG A 48 0.25 -14.76 -6.04
CA ARG A 48 -1.11 -14.22 -6.24
C ARG A 48 -1.14 -12.70 -6.45
N HIS A 49 -0.06 -12.02 -6.10
CA HIS A 49 0.05 -10.56 -6.16
C HIS A 49 0.44 -10.08 -7.56
N ARG A 50 0.16 -8.81 -7.86
CA ARG A 50 0.63 -8.15 -9.08
C ARG A 50 1.21 -6.78 -8.76
N ILE A 51 2.21 -6.36 -9.54
CA ILE A 51 2.77 -5.01 -9.48
C ILE A 51 2.89 -4.51 -10.91
N ILE A 52 2.50 -3.26 -11.15
CA ILE A 52 2.83 -2.57 -12.40
C ILE A 52 3.79 -1.41 -12.11
N CYS A 53 4.89 -1.35 -12.88
CA CYS A 53 5.76 -0.19 -12.87
C CYS A 53 5.09 0.93 -13.67
N GLY A 54 4.51 1.92 -13.02
CA GLY A 54 3.66 2.91 -13.69
C GLY A 54 3.20 4.08 -12.83
N ASP A 55 2.45 4.98 -13.45
CA ASP A 55 1.98 6.22 -12.84
C ASP A 55 0.54 6.08 -12.34
N ALA A 56 0.35 6.20 -11.03
CA ALA A 56 -0.94 6.11 -10.34
C ALA A 56 -1.92 7.26 -10.66
N THR A 57 -1.46 8.32 -11.32
CA THR A 57 -2.34 9.39 -11.82
C THR A 57 -3.00 9.02 -13.16
N LYS A 58 -2.58 7.92 -13.81
CA LYS A 58 -3.07 7.53 -15.14
C LYS A 58 -4.07 6.37 -15.05
N LEU A 59 -5.24 6.56 -15.64
CA LEU A 59 -6.28 5.52 -15.72
C LEU A 59 -5.79 4.24 -16.42
N GLU A 60 -4.95 4.37 -17.45
CA GLU A 60 -4.43 3.21 -18.21
C GLU A 60 -3.55 2.28 -17.36
N THR A 61 -2.86 2.82 -16.34
CA THR A 61 -2.11 2.00 -15.37
C THR A 61 -3.06 1.07 -14.61
N TYR A 62 -4.21 1.57 -14.16
CA TYR A 62 -5.22 0.78 -13.44
C TYR A 62 -5.89 -0.23 -14.36
N LYS A 63 -6.26 0.16 -15.59
CA LYS A 63 -6.83 -0.78 -16.58
C LYS A 63 -5.89 -1.94 -16.89
N THR A 64 -4.59 -1.66 -17.02
CA THR A 64 -3.58 -2.70 -17.29
C THR A 64 -3.43 -3.64 -16.08
N LEU A 65 -3.39 -3.10 -14.86
CA LEU A 65 -3.21 -3.89 -13.64
C LEU A 65 -4.44 -4.73 -13.27
N LEU A 66 -5.63 -4.12 -13.34
CA LEU A 66 -6.87 -4.67 -12.80
C LEU A 66 -7.75 -5.35 -13.84
N GLU A 67 -7.56 -5.02 -15.13
CA GLU A 67 -8.47 -5.40 -16.20
C GLU A 67 -9.91 -4.95 -15.83
N ASP A 68 -10.86 -5.89 -15.77
CA ASP A 68 -12.24 -5.61 -15.35
C ASP A 68 -12.49 -5.83 -13.84
N THR A 69 -11.46 -6.20 -13.08
CA THR A 69 -11.59 -6.56 -11.66
C THR A 69 -11.73 -5.32 -10.77
N LYS A 70 -12.64 -5.39 -9.79
CA LYS A 70 -12.77 -4.37 -8.74
C LYS A 70 -12.10 -4.82 -7.45
N VAL A 71 -11.47 -3.88 -6.74
CA VAL A 71 -10.76 -4.14 -5.50
C VAL A 71 -11.67 -4.00 -4.29
N ASN A 72 -11.43 -4.80 -3.25
CA ASN A 72 -12.23 -4.82 -2.03
C ASN A 72 -11.75 -3.80 -0.99
N LEU A 73 -10.51 -3.35 -1.11
CA LEU A 73 -9.87 -2.43 -0.17
C LEU A 73 -8.76 -1.64 -0.86
N VAL A 74 -8.60 -0.38 -0.49
CA VAL A 74 -7.40 0.41 -0.81
C VAL A 74 -6.68 0.75 0.49
N VAL A 75 -5.38 0.46 0.57
CA VAL A 75 -4.50 0.92 1.66
C VAL A 75 -3.27 1.50 1.00
N THR A 76 -3.00 2.79 1.24
CA THR A 76 -1.94 3.47 0.49
C THR A 76 -1.33 4.65 1.24
N ASP A 77 -0.12 5.00 0.83
CA ASP A 77 0.73 6.04 1.43
C ASP A 77 1.31 6.94 0.32
N PRO A 78 0.50 7.87 -0.26
CA PRO A 78 0.96 8.75 -1.32
C PRO A 78 2.10 9.68 -0.84
N PRO A 79 2.90 10.28 -1.74
CA PRO A 79 3.86 11.33 -1.37
C PRO A 79 3.19 12.46 -0.57
N TYR A 80 3.93 13.00 0.41
CA TYR A 80 3.42 13.96 1.40
C TYR A 80 3.71 15.41 1.05
N ASN A 81 4.41 15.67 -0.05
CA ASN A 81 4.84 16.99 -0.47
C ASN A 81 5.76 17.71 0.53
N VAL A 82 6.53 16.96 1.32
CA VAL A 82 7.37 17.49 2.41
C VAL A 82 8.83 17.71 1.98
N ASN A 83 9.14 17.51 0.70
CA ASN A 83 10.47 17.56 0.11
C ASN A 83 11.46 16.68 0.89
N TYR A 84 11.09 15.41 1.08
CA TYR A 84 11.92 14.45 1.80
C TYR A 84 13.23 14.16 1.05
N GLU A 85 14.35 14.22 1.78
CA GLU A 85 15.69 13.82 1.33
C GLU A 85 16.33 12.96 2.42
N GLY A 86 16.65 11.70 2.10
CA GLY A 86 17.27 10.74 3.02
C GLY A 86 18.34 9.88 2.36
N ALA A 87 18.86 8.88 3.09
CA ALA A 87 19.86 7.93 2.59
C ALA A 87 19.38 7.17 1.35
N ALA A 88 18.10 6.78 1.33
CA ALA A 88 17.41 6.18 0.17
C ALA A 88 17.08 7.17 -0.97
N GLY A 89 17.58 8.42 -0.93
CA GLY A 89 17.39 9.43 -1.97
C GLY A 89 16.18 10.35 -1.76
N LYS A 90 15.69 10.95 -2.85
CA LYS A 90 14.50 11.84 -2.85
C LYS A 90 13.26 11.07 -3.28
N ILE A 91 12.14 11.32 -2.64
CA ILE A 91 10.84 10.76 -3.05
C ILE A 91 10.36 11.50 -4.30
N LYS A 92 10.03 10.75 -5.37
CA LYS A 92 9.44 11.33 -6.58
C LYS A 92 8.09 11.97 -6.24
N ASN A 93 7.79 13.11 -6.85
CA ASN A 93 6.53 13.83 -6.66
C ASN A 93 6.28 14.39 -5.24
N ASP A 94 7.32 14.53 -4.41
CA ASP A 94 7.20 14.98 -3.01
C ASP A 94 7.57 16.46 -2.80
N ASN A 95 7.62 17.28 -3.87
CA ASN A 95 7.83 18.73 -3.78
C ASN A 95 7.22 19.46 -4.99
N MET A 96 5.94 19.77 -4.88
CA MET A 96 5.10 20.39 -5.89
C MET A 96 4.44 21.66 -5.34
N GLU A 97 4.18 22.60 -6.24
CA GLU A 97 3.28 23.72 -5.98
C GLU A 97 1.89 23.21 -5.58
N ASN A 98 1.24 23.92 -4.65
CA ASN A 98 -0.02 23.51 -4.01
C ASN A 98 -1.08 22.99 -4.99
N ASP A 99 -1.37 23.74 -6.06
CA ASP A 99 -2.41 23.36 -7.03
C ASP A 99 -2.02 22.12 -7.83
N LYS A 100 -0.73 21.92 -8.12
CA LYS A 100 -0.24 20.73 -8.80
C LYS A 100 -0.33 19.51 -7.88
N PHE A 101 0.00 19.68 -6.61
CA PHE A 101 -0.12 18.61 -5.62
C PHE A 101 -1.58 18.18 -5.41
N TYR A 102 -2.51 19.14 -5.30
CA TYR A 102 -3.94 18.85 -5.30
C TYR A 102 -4.37 18.05 -6.54
N GLN A 103 -3.96 18.47 -7.75
CA GLN A 103 -4.33 17.75 -8.98
C GLN A 103 -3.72 16.35 -9.05
N PHE A 104 -2.50 16.17 -8.56
CA PHE A 104 -1.86 14.86 -8.44
C PHE A 104 -2.69 13.92 -7.54
N LEU A 105 -3.08 14.38 -6.35
CA LEU A 105 -3.93 13.62 -5.43
C LEU A 105 -5.31 13.36 -6.03
N PHE A 106 -5.95 14.36 -6.62
CA PHE A 106 -7.28 14.25 -7.20
C PHE A 106 -7.31 13.21 -8.33
N ASN A 107 -6.36 13.26 -9.27
CA ASN A 107 -6.28 12.28 -10.35
C ASN A 107 -6.09 10.86 -9.83
N SER A 108 -5.23 10.68 -8.83
CA SER A 108 -4.98 9.38 -8.21
C SER A 108 -6.22 8.85 -7.50
N PHE A 109 -6.87 9.68 -6.67
CA PHE A 109 -8.08 9.29 -5.93
C PHE A 109 -9.28 9.01 -6.84
N VAL A 110 -9.43 9.72 -7.96
CA VAL A 110 -10.46 9.40 -8.97
C VAL A 110 -10.24 8.01 -9.56
N ASN A 111 -8.99 7.63 -9.86
CA ASN A 111 -8.69 6.29 -10.36
C ASN A 111 -8.95 5.21 -9.29
N MET A 112 -8.58 5.48 -8.02
CA MET A 112 -8.87 4.57 -6.91
C MET A 112 -10.38 4.39 -6.71
N GLU A 113 -11.18 5.46 -6.75
CA GLU A 113 -12.64 5.40 -6.59
C GLU A 113 -13.27 4.52 -7.67
N GLN A 114 -12.81 4.67 -8.91
CA GLN A 114 -13.26 3.86 -10.03
C GLN A 114 -12.81 2.40 -9.93
N ALA A 115 -11.64 2.11 -9.37
CA ALA A 115 -11.11 0.77 -9.19
C ALA A 115 -11.82 -0.02 -8.07
N MET A 116 -12.41 0.68 -7.10
CA MET A 116 -13.04 0.08 -5.94
C MET A 116 -14.42 -0.54 -6.23
N ALA A 117 -14.66 -1.70 -5.64
CA ALA A 117 -16.00 -2.28 -5.50
C ALA A 117 -16.90 -1.33 -4.70
N ASP A 118 -18.22 -1.46 -4.88
CA ASP A 118 -19.17 -0.51 -4.29
C ASP A 118 -19.28 -0.60 -2.76
N ASP A 119 -18.81 -1.69 -2.14
CA ASP A 119 -18.78 -1.87 -0.69
C ASP A 119 -17.36 -1.79 -0.08
N ALA A 120 -16.36 -1.40 -0.88
CA ALA A 120 -14.97 -1.31 -0.47
C ALA A 120 -14.68 -0.08 0.40
N SER A 121 -13.72 -0.25 1.31
CA SER A 121 -13.16 0.82 2.14
C SER A 121 -11.82 1.32 1.57
N ILE A 122 -11.39 2.51 2.00
CA ILE A 122 -10.10 3.10 1.65
C ILE A 122 -9.42 3.71 2.87
N TYR A 123 -8.11 3.50 2.96
CA TYR A 123 -7.19 4.07 3.94
C TYR A 123 -6.06 4.83 3.22
N VAL A 124 -5.87 6.10 3.57
CA VAL A 124 -4.85 6.96 2.95
C VAL A 124 -4.02 7.63 4.04
N PHE A 125 -2.78 7.18 4.22
CA PHE A 125 -1.82 7.85 5.08
C PHE A 125 -1.40 9.18 4.46
N HIS A 126 -1.15 10.20 5.28
CA HIS A 126 -0.77 11.54 4.79
C HIS A 126 0.05 12.34 5.81
N ALA A 127 0.71 13.42 5.38
CA ALA A 127 1.23 14.44 6.28
C ALA A 127 0.12 15.39 6.74
N ASP A 128 0.08 15.70 8.03
CA ASP A 128 -0.92 16.64 8.58
C ASP A 128 -0.79 18.05 7.99
N THR A 129 0.43 18.47 7.64
CA THR A 129 0.70 19.77 6.98
C THR A 129 0.01 19.90 5.61
N GLU A 130 -0.23 18.78 4.91
CA GLU A 130 -0.95 18.74 3.64
C GLU A 130 -2.41 18.24 3.81
N GLY A 131 -2.91 18.18 5.05
CA GLY A 131 -4.22 17.63 5.35
C GLY A 131 -5.38 18.29 4.59
N LEU A 132 -5.25 19.58 4.24
CA LEU A 132 -6.23 20.28 3.41
C LEU A 132 -6.31 19.68 1.99
N ASN A 133 -5.17 19.50 1.32
CA ASN A 133 -5.10 18.98 -0.04
C ASN A 133 -5.60 17.54 -0.11
N PHE A 134 -5.17 16.69 0.84
CA PHE A 134 -5.64 15.31 0.94
C PHE A 134 -7.15 15.23 1.15
N ARG A 135 -7.70 15.94 2.14
CA ARG A 135 -9.15 15.89 2.44
C ARG A 135 -9.98 16.42 1.28
N LYS A 136 -9.55 17.53 0.67
CA LYS A 136 -10.24 18.13 -0.46
C LYS A 136 -10.26 17.19 -1.66
N ALA A 137 -9.09 16.68 -2.08
CA ALA A 137 -9.00 15.75 -3.21
C ALA A 137 -9.80 14.47 -2.95
N PHE A 138 -9.76 13.93 -1.73
CA PHE A 138 -10.50 12.72 -1.34
C PHE A 138 -12.02 12.92 -1.49
N GLN A 139 -12.55 14.03 -0.97
CA GLN A 139 -13.98 14.34 -1.07
C GLN A 139 -14.41 14.64 -2.51
N ASP A 140 -13.60 15.40 -3.26
CA ASP A 140 -13.89 15.79 -4.64
C ASP A 140 -13.82 14.59 -5.60
N ALA A 141 -12.96 13.62 -5.33
CA ALA A 141 -12.86 12.37 -6.09
C ALA A 141 -14.08 11.43 -5.93
N GLY A 142 -14.95 11.69 -4.94
CA GLY A 142 -16.19 10.93 -4.75
C GLY A 142 -16.24 10.09 -3.47
N PHE A 143 -15.25 10.22 -2.58
CA PHE A 143 -15.26 9.48 -1.31
C PHE A 143 -16.01 10.21 -0.20
N TYR A 144 -16.69 9.42 0.63
CA TYR A 144 -17.20 9.84 1.92
C TYR A 144 -16.08 9.67 2.94
N LEU A 145 -15.65 10.78 3.54
CA LEU A 145 -14.66 10.79 4.62
C LEU A 145 -15.34 10.44 5.94
N SER A 146 -15.19 9.21 6.40
CA SER A 146 -15.79 8.75 7.65
C SER A 146 -15.02 9.25 8.86
N GLY A 147 -13.70 9.34 8.76
CA GLY A 147 -12.86 9.71 9.88
C GLY A 147 -11.39 9.83 9.51
N CYS A 148 -10.59 10.17 10.51
CA CYS A 148 -9.14 10.21 10.43
C CYS A 148 -8.60 9.37 11.58
N CYS A 149 -7.98 8.25 11.23
CA CYS A 149 -7.21 7.45 12.15
C CYS A 149 -5.84 8.09 12.36
N ILE A 150 -5.20 7.78 13.48
CA ILE A 150 -3.92 8.34 13.89
C ILE A 150 -3.01 7.17 14.28
N TRP A 151 -1.93 6.95 13.54
CA TRP A 151 -0.84 6.12 14.02
C TRP A 151 -0.01 6.91 15.01
N LYS A 152 -0.04 6.54 16.29
CA LYS A 152 0.83 7.06 17.33
C LYS A 152 2.14 6.28 17.32
N LYS A 153 3.23 6.99 17.08
CA LYS A 153 4.59 6.43 17.04
C LYS A 153 5.14 6.26 18.45
N PRO A 154 5.97 5.22 18.71
CA PRO A 154 6.57 5.02 20.03
C PRO A 154 7.53 6.15 20.42
N SER A 155 8.20 6.74 19.42
CA SER A 155 9.13 7.85 19.58
C SER A 155 8.76 9.02 18.68
N LEU A 156 9.08 10.23 19.14
CA LEU A 156 8.97 11.44 18.34
C LEU A 156 10.00 11.44 17.20
N VAL A 157 9.65 12.12 16.10
CA VAL A 157 10.53 12.45 14.99
C VAL A 157 10.95 13.91 15.18
N LEU A 158 12.26 14.13 15.30
CA LEU A 158 12.81 15.47 15.45
C LEU A 158 12.72 16.23 14.13
N GLY A 159 12.23 17.46 14.21
CA GLY A 159 12.13 18.42 13.12
C GLY A 159 12.38 19.84 13.61
N ARG A 160 12.27 20.81 12.70
CA ARG A 160 12.52 22.24 12.99
C ARG A 160 11.37 22.94 13.73
N SER A 161 10.21 22.28 13.83
CA SER A 161 9.03 22.79 14.54
C SER A 161 9.26 22.75 16.06
N PRO A 162 8.67 23.69 16.83
CA PRO A 162 8.63 23.59 18.29
C PRO A 162 7.90 22.33 18.79
N TYR A 163 6.92 21.85 18.03
CA TYR A 163 6.23 20.58 18.28
C TYR A 163 6.82 19.49 17.40
N GLN A 164 7.31 18.42 18.04
CA GLN A 164 7.88 17.26 17.37
C GLN A 164 6.78 16.27 16.97
N TRP A 165 6.89 15.69 15.78
CA TRP A 165 5.87 14.77 15.27
C TRP A 165 5.97 13.43 15.99
N GLN A 166 4.89 12.99 16.64
CA GLN A 166 4.79 11.64 17.23
C GLN A 166 3.62 10.84 16.64
N HIS A 167 3.10 11.29 15.50
CA HIS A 167 1.99 10.62 14.85
C HIS A 167 2.00 10.80 13.34
N GLU A 168 1.23 9.95 12.67
CA GLU A 168 0.85 10.10 11.26
C GLU A 168 -0.67 9.90 11.12
N PRO A 169 -1.38 10.83 10.47
CA PRO A 169 -2.79 10.67 10.17
C PRO A 169 -3.03 9.73 8.99
N CYS A 170 -4.17 9.05 9.02
CA CYS A 170 -4.67 8.17 7.98
C CYS A 170 -6.16 8.46 7.75
N LEU A 171 -6.52 8.96 6.57
CA LEU A 171 -7.92 9.14 6.20
C LEU A 171 -8.59 7.78 6.03
N TYR A 172 -9.82 7.66 6.55
CA TYR A 172 -10.64 6.46 6.42
C TYR A 172 -12.00 6.81 5.82
N GLY A 173 -12.44 6.03 4.83
CA GLY A 173 -13.71 6.26 4.16
C GLY A 173 -14.08 5.17 3.16
N TRP A 174 -15.08 5.47 2.34
CA TRP A 174 -15.60 4.62 1.27
C TRP A 174 -16.28 5.48 0.20
N LYS A 175 -16.77 4.90 -0.89
CA LYS A 175 -17.42 5.64 -1.99
C LYS A 175 -18.70 6.33 -1.50
N LYS A 176 -18.95 7.61 -1.84
CA LYS A 176 -20.19 8.32 -1.48
C LYS A 176 -21.45 7.60 -1.96
N LYS A 177 -21.38 7.00 -3.15
CA LYS A 177 -22.49 6.25 -3.77
C LYS A 177 -22.50 4.77 -3.40
N GLY A 178 -21.48 4.32 -2.66
CA GLY A 178 -21.31 2.94 -2.27
C GLY A 178 -22.01 2.61 -0.95
N LYS A 179 -21.82 1.36 -0.54
CA LYS A 179 -22.11 0.88 0.80
C LYS A 179 -20.80 0.82 1.59
N HIS A 180 -20.92 0.68 2.91
CA HIS A 180 -19.78 0.40 3.76
C HIS A 180 -19.97 -0.99 4.38
N LYS A 181 -18.95 -1.83 4.25
CA LYS A 181 -18.89 -3.12 4.94
C LYS A 181 -17.70 -3.14 5.88
N TRP A 182 -17.97 -3.55 7.12
CA TRP A 182 -17.00 -3.63 8.21
C TRP A 182 -16.86 -5.08 8.66
N TYR A 183 -15.63 -5.54 8.88
CA TYR A 183 -15.33 -6.95 9.18
C TYR A 183 -14.68 -7.14 10.55
N ALA A 184 -14.49 -6.06 11.31
CA ALA A 184 -13.97 -6.09 12.68
C ALA A 184 -15.09 -5.97 13.73
N GLY A 185 -14.69 -5.88 15.00
CA GLY A 185 -15.60 -5.70 16.13
C GLY A 185 -16.12 -4.27 16.30
N ARG A 186 -16.44 -3.91 17.55
CA ARG A 186 -16.89 -2.57 17.96
C ARG A 186 -15.93 -1.89 18.96
N LYS A 187 -14.69 -2.36 19.05
CA LYS A 187 -13.68 -1.90 20.03
C LYS A 187 -12.49 -1.20 19.38
N GLU A 188 -12.45 -1.20 18.06
CA GLU A 188 -11.43 -0.61 17.21
C GLU A 188 -11.51 0.92 17.35
N THR A 189 -10.38 1.53 17.66
CA THR A 189 -10.29 2.97 17.94
C THR A 189 -9.64 3.70 16.77
N SER A 190 -9.78 5.02 16.76
CA SER A 190 -9.12 5.89 15.78
C SER A 190 -7.65 6.15 16.10
N VAL A 191 -7.10 5.62 17.19
CA VAL A 191 -5.68 5.79 17.57
C VAL A 191 -5.03 4.43 17.61
N TRP A 192 -4.01 4.25 16.78
CA TRP A 192 -3.31 2.99 16.57
C TRP A 192 -1.90 3.09 17.12
N GLU A 193 -1.54 2.16 18.00
CA GLU A 193 -0.21 2.11 18.60
C GLU A 193 0.53 0.89 18.04
N PHE A 194 1.47 1.15 17.14
CA PHE A 194 2.33 0.13 16.54
C PHE A 194 3.77 0.59 16.62
N GLU A 195 4.67 -0.34 16.97
CA GLU A 195 6.10 -0.08 16.99
C GLU A 195 6.64 0.16 15.57
N LYS A 196 7.77 0.85 15.45
CA LYS A 196 8.52 0.90 14.18
C LYS A 196 9.29 -0.41 14.03
N SER A 197 9.54 -0.86 12.80
CA SER A 197 10.40 -2.04 12.58
C SER A 197 11.80 -1.80 13.16
N LYS A 198 12.47 -2.86 13.63
CA LYS A 198 13.70 -2.75 14.44
C LYS A 198 14.91 -2.14 13.70
N LYS A 199 14.95 -2.22 12.36
CA LYS A 199 15.94 -1.52 11.52
C LYS A 199 15.54 -0.09 11.11
N ASN A 200 14.33 0.39 11.43
CA ASN A 200 13.91 1.78 11.16
C ASN A 200 14.63 2.84 12.04
N ALA A 201 15.66 2.46 12.82
CA ALA A 201 16.44 3.41 13.61
C ALA A 201 17.26 4.36 12.71
N ASP A 202 17.70 3.87 11.54
CA ASP A 202 18.54 4.63 10.61
C ASP A 202 17.80 5.07 9.32
N HIS A 203 16.63 4.46 9.01
CA HIS A 203 16.03 4.54 7.67
C HIS A 203 14.49 4.76 7.70
N PRO A 204 13.96 5.98 7.42
CA PRO A 204 12.70 6.47 8.01
C PRO A 204 11.37 6.20 7.28
N THR A 205 11.36 5.63 6.07
CA THR A 205 10.20 5.76 5.16
C THR A 205 9.32 4.51 5.04
N MET A 206 9.75 3.35 5.54
CA MET A 206 8.96 2.12 5.46
C MET A 206 7.92 2.01 6.58
N LYS A 207 6.64 1.91 6.20
CA LYS A 207 5.54 1.63 7.13
C LYS A 207 5.69 0.22 7.73
N PRO A 208 5.49 0.04 9.05
CA PRO A 208 5.48 -1.28 9.67
C PRO A 208 4.41 -2.19 9.07
N ILE A 209 4.73 -3.46 8.84
CA ILE A 209 3.83 -4.43 8.23
C ILE A 209 2.62 -4.67 9.14
N ALA A 210 2.84 -4.75 10.46
CA ALA A 210 1.78 -4.92 11.46
C ALA A 210 0.79 -3.75 11.45
N LEU A 211 1.27 -2.51 11.26
CA LEU A 211 0.43 -1.32 11.15
C LEU A 211 -0.50 -1.41 9.93
N LEU A 212 0.00 -1.86 8.78
CA LEU A 212 -0.80 -1.99 7.55
C LEU A 212 -1.76 -3.18 7.59
N ALA A 213 -1.35 -4.27 8.23
CA ALA A 213 -2.21 -5.45 8.39
C ALA A 213 -3.46 -5.18 9.23
N TYR A 214 -3.39 -4.23 10.18
CA TYR A 214 -4.52 -3.87 11.04
C TYR A 214 -5.76 -3.38 10.26
N PRO A 215 -5.70 -2.30 9.46
CA PRO A 215 -6.83 -1.88 8.64
C PRO A 215 -7.19 -2.91 7.55
N ILE A 216 -6.23 -3.71 7.06
CA ILE A 216 -6.50 -4.81 6.12
C ILE A 216 -7.42 -5.85 6.74
N LYS A 217 -7.12 -6.35 7.94
CA LYS A 217 -7.97 -7.32 8.64
C LYS A 217 -9.33 -6.71 9.01
N ASN A 218 -9.38 -5.44 9.39
CA ASN A 218 -10.63 -4.79 9.82
C ASN A 218 -11.63 -4.55 8.68
N SER A 219 -11.13 -4.32 7.46
CA SER A 219 -11.95 -3.91 6.30
C SER A 219 -11.94 -4.91 5.15
N SER A 220 -11.42 -6.13 5.35
CA SER A 220 -11.42 -7.16 4.32
C SER A 220 -11.40 -8.59 4.89
N MET A 221 -11.89 -9.55 4.12
CA MET A 221 -11.77 -10.98 4.42
C MET A 221 -10.53 -11.58 3.78
N THR A 222 -10.12 -12.78 4.21
CA THR A 222 -9.12 -13.58 3.49
C THR A 222 -9.46 -13.70 1.99
N ASN A 223 -8.44 -13.70 1.13
CA ASN A 223 -8.56 -13.67 -0.34
C ASN A 223 -9.16 -12.39 -0.94
N SER A 224 -9.50 -11.38 -0.15
CA SER A 224 -9.87 -10.07 -0.69
C SER A 224 -8.72 -9.46 -1.47
N LEU A 225 -9.05 -8.70 -2.52
CA LEU A 225 -8.11 -7.94 -3.31
C LEU A 225 -7.90 -6.54 -2.72
N VAL A 226 -6.67 -6.25 -2.32
CA VAL A 226 -6.19 -4.98 -1.79
C VAL A 226 -5.40 -4.26 -2.87
N LEU A 227 -5.63 -2.96 -3.02
CA LEU A 227 -4.89 -2.09 -3.94
C LEU A 227 -3.97 -1.16 -3.17
N ASP A 228 -2.71 -1.08 -3.59
CA ASP A 228 -1.77 -0.04 -3.17
C ASP A 228 -1.16 0.69 -4.38
N PRO A 229 -1.70 1.86 -4.76
CA PRO A 229 -1.21 2.61 -5.89
C PRO A 229 0.08 3.41 -5.63
N PHE A 230 0.63 3.37 -4.42
CA PHE A 230 1.90 4.00 -4.05
C PHE A 230 2.74 3.02 -3.22
N ALA A 231 3.13 1.92 -3.87
CA ALA A 231 3.61 0.72 -3.18
C ALA A 231 4.90 0.94 -2.37
N GLY A 232 5.78 1.84 -2.81
CA GLY A 232 7.07 2.10 -2.18
C GLY A 232 7.89 0.81 -2.06
N SER A 233 8.32 0.46 -0.85
CA SER A 233 9.04 -0.80 -0.58
C SER A 233 8.14 -2.04 -0.44
N GLY A 234 6.84 -1.92 -0.70
CA GLY A 234 5.92 -3.06 -0.78
C GLY A 234 5.38 -3.56 0.55
N SER A 235 5.43 -2.77 1.63
CA SER A 235 4.94 -3.22 2.94
C SER A 235 3.46 -3.66 2.92
N THR A 236 2.61 -3.01 2.11
CA THR A 236 1.20 -3.43 1.94
C THR A 236 1.11 -4.82 1.29
N LEU A 237 1.99 -5.12 0.32
CA LEU A 237 2.05 -6.43 -0.33
C LEU A 237 2.47 -7.51 0.65
N ILE A 238 3.51 -7.28 1.46
CA ILE A 238 3.95 -8.23 2.48
C ILE A 238 2.88 -8.43 3.55
N ALA A 239 2.19 -7.37 3.98
CA ALA A 239 1.06 -7.47 4.89
C ALA A 239 -0.07 -8.33 4.30
N CYS A 240 -0.37 -8.17 3.00
CA CYS A 240 -1.36 -9.00 2.31
C CYS A 240 -0.94 -10.48 2.24
N GLU A 241 0.33 -10.77 1.90
CA GLU A 241 0.86 -12.13 1.88
C GLU A 241 0.72 -12.80 3.25
N GLN A 242 1.20 -12.15 4.32
CA GLN A 242 1.12 -12.69 5.69
C GLN A 242 -0.33 -12.87 6.16
N THR A 243 -1.26 -12.01 5.72
CA THR A 243 -2.68 -12.09 6.11
C THR A 243 -3.52 -12.91 5.13
N GLY A 244 -2.96 -13.47 4.06
CA GLY A 244 -3.70 -14.27 3.07
C GLY A 244 -4.64 -13.45 2.16
N ARG A 245 -4.44 -12.14 2.04
CA ARG A 245 -5.09 -11.28 1.04
C ARG A 245 -4.26 -11.27 -0.25
N VAL A 246 -4.83 -10.74 -1.32
CA VAL A 246 -4.13 -10.49 -2.58
C VAL A 246 -3.84 -8.99 -2.68
N CYS A 247 -2.64 -8.62 -3.10
CA CYS A 247 -2.25 -7.22 -3.28
C CYS A 247 -1.93 -6.96 -4.73
N TYR A 248 -2.62 -6.00 -5.34
CA TYR A 248 -2.25 -5.41 -6.62
C TYR A 248 -1.67 -4.03 -6.34
N ALA A 249 -0.51 -3.72 -6.91
CA ALA A 249 0.22 -2.52 -6.56
C ALA A 249 0.69 -1.74 -7.78
N ILE A 250 0.83 -0.43 -7.63
CA ILE A 250 1.45 0.47 -8.61
C ILE A 250 2.66 1.11 -7.94
N GLU A 251 3.79 1.10 -8.63
CA GLU A 251 5.00 1.78 -8.19
C GLU A 251 5.62 2.53 -9.38
N LEU A 252 5.97 3.81 -9.17
CA LEU A 252 6.49 4.68 -10.22
C LEU A 252 7.99 4.48 -10.44
N ASP A 253 8.72 4.13 -9.40
CA ASP A 253 10.15 3.94 -9.45
C ASP A 253 10.51 2.49 -9.78
N GLU A 254 11.22 2.33 -10.91
CA GLU A 254 11.72 1.05 -11.40
C GLU A 254 12.54 0.32 -10.32
N LYS A 255 13.40 1.02 -9.57
CA LYS A 255 14.19 0.39 -8.50
C LYS A 255 13.33 -0.11 -7.35
N TYR A 256 12.29 0.63 -6.99
CA TYR A 256 11.37 0.17 -5.95
C TYR A 256 10.52 -1.01 -6.42
N CYS A 257 10.22 -1.14 -7.72
CA CYS A 257 9.62 -2.38 -8.25
C CYS A 257 10.54 -3.59 -7.99
N ASP A 258 11.84 -3.46 -8.25
CA ASP A 258 12.82 -4.53 -7.99
C ASP A 258 12.92 -4.86 -6.49
N VAL A 259 12.91 -3.84 -5.62
CA VAL A 259 12.83 -4.00 -4.15
C VAL A 259 11.64 -4.86 -3.76
N ILE A 260 10.44 -4.54 -4.25
CA ILE A 260 9.24 -5.29 -3.87
C ILE A 260 9.33 -6.75 -4.34
N VAL A 261 9.81 -6.99 -5.57
CA VAL A 261 9.96 -8.33 -6.13
C VAL A 261 10.91 -9.17 -5.27
N LYS A 262 12.09 -8.64 -4.94
CA LYS A 262 13.09 -9.36 -4.14
C LYS A 262 12.67 -9.54 -2.68
N ARG A 263 12.02 -8.53 -2.10
CA ARG A 263 11.42 -8.62 -0.76
C ARG A 263 10.36 -9.71 -0.67
N TYR A 264 9.52 -9.83 -1.70
CA TYR A 264 8.56 -10.94 -1.79
C TYR A 264 9.25 -12.30 -1.89
N ILE A 265 10.28 -12.43 -2.74
CA ILE A 265 11.05 -13.68 -2.88
C ILE A 265 11.67 -14.10 -1.55
N GLU A 266 12.23 -13.17 -0.79
CA GLU A 266 12.77 -13.43 0.55
C GLU A 266 11.66 -13.90 1.51
N GLN A 267 10.52 -13.20 1.52
CA GLN A 267 9.37 -13.54 2.35
C GLN A 267 8.83 -14.96 2.10
N VAL A 268 8.77 -15.40 0.84
CA VAL A 268 8.24 -16.74 0.48
C VAL A 268 9.33 -17.81 0.29
N GLY A 269 10.61 -17.41 0.38
CA GLY A 269 11.78 -18.27 0.28
C GLY A 269 12.06 -18.88 -1.09
N ASN A 270 11.42 -18.41 -2.17
CA ASN A 270 11.64 -18.89 -3.54
C ASN A 270 11.08 -17.93 -4.61
N ASP A 271 11.49 -18.12 -5.87
CA ASP A 271 11.12 -17.30 -7.03
C ASP A 271 10.20 -18.02 -8.04
N LYS A 272 9.73 -19.23 -7.73
CA LYS A 272 9.05 -20.12 -8.70
C LYS A 272 7.79 -19.52 -9.32
N SER A 273 7.11 -18.67 -8.58
CA SER A 273 5.88 -17.99 -9.00
C SER A 273 6.11 -16.52 -9.35
N VAL A 274 7.36 -16.12 -9.58
CA VAL A 274 7.73 -14.74 -9.92
C VAL A 274 8.01 -14.64 -11.41
N LYS A 275 7.26 -13.75 -12.06
CA LYS A 275 7.36 -13.50 -13.51
C LYS A 275 7.16 -12.03 -13.84
N VAL A 276 7.77 -11.57 -14.92
CA VAL A 276 7.52 -10.24 -15.50
C VAL A 276 6.95 -10.36 -16.91
N LEU A 277 5.89 -9.59 -17.18
CA LEU A 277 5.39 -9.33 -18.52
C LEU A 277 5.98 -8.02 -19.03
N ARG A 278 6.77 -8.09 -20.11
CA ARG A 278 7.39 -6.94 -20.76
C ARG A 278 7.16 -7.00 -22.27
N GLY A 279 6.52 -5.97 -22.82
CA GLY A 279 6.25 -5.89 -24.27
C GLY A 279 5.43 -7.07 -24.81
N GLY A 280 4.51 -7.63 -24.01
CA GLY A 280 3.67 -8.78 -24.39
C GLY A 280 4.38 -10.15 -24.28
N LYS A 281 5.63 -10.19 -23.82
CA LYS A 281 6.36 -11.43 -23.54
C LYS A 281 6.54 -11.62 -22.03
N GLU A 282 6.26 -12.82 -21.56
CA GLU A 282 6.47 -13.23 -20.17
C GLU A 282 7.87 -13.82 -20.00
N TYR A 283 8.51 -13.50 -18.88
CA TYR A 283 9.80 -14.04 -18.47
C TYR A 283 9.71 -14.45 -17.00
N SER A 284 10.28 -15.61 -16.65
CA SER A 284 10.50 -15.99 -15.25
C SER A 284 11.60 -15.15 -14.61
N PHE A 285 11.57 -15.00 -13.29
CA PHE A 285 12.60 -14.29 -12.54
C PHE A 285 14.01 -14.80 -12.86
N THR A 286 14.21 -16.12 -12.86
CA THR A 286 15.50 -16.74 -13.13
C THR A 286 15.99 -16.41 -14.54
N GLU A 287 15.14 -16.48 -15.57
CA GLU A 287 15.54 -16.17 -16.96
C GLU A 287 16.07 -14.75 -17.14
N VAL A 288 15.64 -13.82 -16.30
CA VAL A 288 16.03 -12.41 -16.41
C VAL A 288 17.16 -12.01 -15.47
N PHE A 289 17.29 -12.67 -14.31
CA PHE A 289 18.33 -12.37 -13.33
C PHE A 289 19.58 -13.27 -13.42
N THR A 290 19.57 -14.38 -14.16
CA THR A 290 20.79 -15.21 -14.37
C THR A 290 21.54 -14.91 -15.67
N ASN A 291 21.07 -13.95 -16.48
CA ASN A 291 21.66 -13.57 -17.76
C ASN A 291 22.43 -12.24 -17.73
N GLU A 292 22.82 -11.77 -16.54
CA GLU A 292 23.76 -10.65 -16.36
C GLU A 292 25.18 -11.13 -16.03
#